data_AF-A0A4Q6BBY4-F1
#
_entry.id   AF-A0A4Q6BBY4-F1
#
_cell.length_a   1.000
_cell.length_b   1.000
_cell.length_c   1.000
_cell.angle_alpha   90.00
_cell.angle_beta   90.00
_cell.angle_gamma   90.00
#
_symmetry.space_group_name_H-M   'P 1'
#
loop_
_entity.id
_entity.type
_entity.pdbx_description
1 polymer ?
#
loop_
_entity_poly.entity_id
_entity_poly.type
_entity_poly.pdbx_seq_one_letter_code
_entity_poly.pdbx_strand_id
1 'polypeptide(L)'
;MKSIRFLIPLCLIFIALHSRESRAQAPVFGIADMHAHPFANEGFGGLFFQGKSFSPLGIADALPTCEAAHGSLGLGDLVGNAAAGRIGHGTKAYPSFAGWPRWNTMNHQQVYYKWLKRAHEGGLRLIVAHAVNSEALCSMMKVKSSYGCNDMKAVDRQIDA
;
A
#
# COMPACT_ATOMS: atom_id res chain seq x y z
N MET A 1 9.07 -16.98 78.90
CA MET A 1 10.23 -16.90 77.98
C MET A 1 10.39 -18.23 77.24
N LYS A 2 10.08 -18.25 75.93
CA LYS A 2 10.73 -19.05 74.87
C LYS A 2 9.98 -18.78 73.56
N SER A 3 10.71 -18.22 72.59
CA SER A 3 10.20 -17.67 71.32
C SER A 3 9.86 -18.77 70.33
N ILE A 4 8.73 -18.63 69.64
CA ILE A 4 8.40 -19.38 68.43
C ILE A 4 9.05 -18.67 67.23
N ARG A 5 9.94 -19.37 66.52
CA ARG A 5 10.53 -18.90 65.26
C ARG A 5 9.60 -19.30 64.11
N PHE A 6 8.95 -18.33 63.47
CA PHE A 6 8.27 -18.53 62.19
C PHE A 6 9.28 -18.34 61.05
N LEU A 7 9.55 -19.41 60.31
CA LEU A 7 10.21 -19.38 59.01
C LEU A 7 9.19 -18.88 57.97
N ILE A 8 9.38 -17.65 57.48
CA ILE A 8 8.67 -17.14 56.32
C ILE A 8 9.45 -17.62 55.08
N PRO A 9 8.82 -18.32 54.12
CA PRO A 9 9.52 -18.78 52.93
C PRO A 9 9.82 -17.58 52.02
N LEU A 10 11.06 -17.56 51.57
CA LEU A 10 11.62 -16.64 50.59
C LEU A 10 10.99 -16.92 49.21
N CYS A 11 9.76 -16.47 48.98
CA CYS A 11 9.08 -16.60 47.68
C CYS A 11 8.23 -15.36 47.37
N LEU A 12 8.82 -14.17 47.52
CA LEU A 12 8.16 -12.89 47.23
C LEU A 12 9.07 -11.90 46.48
N ILE A 13 10.13 -12.40 45.84
CA ILE A 13 11.07 -11.56 45.09
C ILE A 13 11.12 -12.09 43.64
N PHE A 14 10.72 -11.24 42.70
CA PHE A 14 10.69 -11.40 41.22
C PHE A 14 9.51 -12.13 40.58
N ILE A 15 8.29 -11.78 40.97
CA ILE A 15 7.23 -11.66 39.97
C ILE A 15 6.79 -10.19 39.94
N ALA A 16 7.70 -9.32 39.46
CA ALA A 16 7.26 -8.14 38.73
C ALA A 16 6.68 -8.67 37.41
N LEU A 17 5.47 -9.22 37.52
CA LEU A 17 4.58 -9.45 36.41
C LEU A 17 4.62 -8.13 35.63
N HIS A 18 5.27 -8.13 34.47
CA HIS A 18 4.96 -7.15 33.46
C HIS A 18 3.54 -7.48 33.02
N SER A 19 2.55 -7.14 33.84
CA SER A 19 1.24 -6.84 33.34
C SER A 19 1.47 -5.68 32.37
N ARG A 20 1.66 -6.02 31.09
CA ARG A 20 1.10 -5.20 30.03
C ARG A 20 -0.40 -5.19 30.28
N GLU A 21 -0.84 -4.39 31.24
CA GLU A 21 -2.14 -3.79 31.09
C GLU A 21 -2.07 -3.12 29.73
N SER A 22 -2.87 -3.63 28.78
CA SER A 22 -3.19 -2.85 27.59
C SER A 22 -3.79 -1.57 28.15
N ARG A 23 -2.98 -0.52 28.29
CA ARG A 23 -3.46 0.80 28.60
C ARG A 23 -4.52 1.04 27.55
N ALA A 24 -5.80 1.07 27.93
CA ALA A 24 -6.89 1.20 26.97
C ALA A 24 -6.52 2.39 26.08
N GLN A 25 -6.13 2.10 24.84
CA GLN A 25 -5.66 3.14 23.94
C GLN A 25 -6.84 4.11 23.82
N ALA A 26 -6.60 5.39 24.10
CA ALA A 26 -7.64 6.39 23.94
C ALA A 26 -8.28 6.21 22.56
N PRO A 27 -9.63 6.23 22.44
CA PRO A 27 -10.29 6.01 21.16
C PRO A 27 -9.71 6.94 20.09
N VAL A 28 -9.38 6.37 18.92
CA VAL A 28 -8.92 7.14 17.78
C VAL A 28 -10.15 7.66 17.02
N PHE A 29 -10.30 8.98 16.92
CA PHE A 29 -11.39 9.62 16.20
C PHE A 29 -10.93 10.16 14.84
N GLY A 30 -11.67 9.84 13.78
CA GLY A 30 -11.42 10.33 12.43
C GLY A 30 -12.05 9.46 11.34
N ILE A 31 -11.55 9.62 10.11
CA ILE A 31 -12.01 8.89 8.94
C ILE A 31 -11.31 7.53 8.86
N ALA A 32 -12.07 6.50 8.48
CA ALA A 32 -11.55 5.19 8.11
C ALA A 32 -11.75 4.97 6.61
N ASP A 33 -10.65 4.72 5.90
CA ASP A 33 -10.68 4.19 4.54
C ASP A 33 -10.55 2.66 4.62
N MET A 34 -11.66 1.96 4.40
CA MET A 34 -11.72 0.50 4.56
C MET A 34 -11.34 -0.28 3.30
N HIS A 35 -11.00 0.41 2.20
CA HIS A 35 -10.68 -0.26 0.94
C HIS A 35 -9.70 0.55 0.10
N ALA A 36 -8.41 0.27 0.27
CA ALA A 36 -7.35 0.87 -0.52
C ALA A 36 -6.35 -0.17 -1.02
N HIS A 37 -5.76 0.10 -2.19
CA HIS A 37 -4.68 -0.70 -2.79
C HIS A 37 -3.40 0.12 -2.91
N PRO A 38 -2.74 0.46 -1.78
CA PRO A 38 -1.62 1.39 -1.78
C PRO A 38 -0.40 0.88 -2.54
N PHE A 39 -0.27 -0.42 -2.80
CA PHE A 39 0.91 -0.99 -3.48
C PHE A 39 0.54 -1.83 -4.71
N ALA A 40 -0.59 -1.54 -5.37
CA ALA A 40 -1.00 -2.27 -6.58
C ALA A 40 0.08 -2.29 -7.69
N ASN A 41 0.98 -1.30 -7.71
CA ASN A 41 2.15 -1.27 -8.58
C ASN A 41 3.14 -2.44 -8.39
N GLU A 42 3.13 -3.12 -7.25
CA GLU A 42 3.96 -4.31 -6.99
C GLU A 42 3.23 -5.63 -7.32
N GLY A 43 1.90 -5.57 -7.45
CA GLY A 43 1.05 -6.64 -7.95
C GLY A 43 1.19 -6.82 -9.46
N PHE A 44 0.51 -7.83 -10.00
CA PHE A 44 0.36 -8.08 -11.44
C PHE A 44 1.69 -8.12 -12.23
N GLY A 45 2.74 -8.64 -11.61
CA GLY A 45 4.06 -8.71 -12.23
C GLY A 45 4.84 -7.38 -12.25
N GLY A 46 4.37 -6.34 -11.56
CA GLY A 46 5.12 -5.12 -11.26
C GLY A 46 5.18 -4.08 -12.37
N LEU A 47 4.48 -4.31 -13.48
CA LEU A 47 4.45 -3.40 -14.64
C LEU A 47 3.03 -3.07 -15.12
N PHE A 48 2.01 -3.71 -14.57
CA PHE A 48 0.62 -3.47 -14.98
C PHE A 48 0.10 -2.12 -14.47
N PHE A 49 0.27 -1.84 -13.18
CA PHE A 49 -0.06 -0.54 -12.59
C PHE A 49 1.10 0.44 -12.74
N GLN A 50 0.85 1.56 -13.43
CA GLN A 50 1.86 2.58 -13.67
C GLN A 50 2.02 3.54 -12.49
N GLY A 51 3.27 3.75 -12.07
CA GLY A 51 3.64 4.63 -10.95
C GLY A 51 4.04 3.87 -9.70
N LYS A 52 4.37 4.61 -8.63
CA LYS A 52 4.80 4.10 -7.34
C LYS A 52 4.20 4.94 -6.22
N SER A 53 3.87 4.32 -5.09
CA SER A 53 3.43 5.05 -3.89
C SER A 53 4.53 5.90 -3.24
N PHE A 54 5.79 5.55 -3.49
CA PHE A 54 6.95 6.25 -2.97
C PHE A 54 8.15 6.07 -3.91
N SER A 55 9.03 7.07 -3.92
CA SER A 55 10.36 6.94 -4.49
C SER A 55 11.34 7.81 -3.71
N PRO A 56 12.55 7.29 -3.38
CA PRO A 56 13.62 8.12 -2.80
C PRO A 56 14.09 9.22 -3.75
N LEU A 57 13.86 9.08 -5.06
CA LEU A 57 14.17 10.09 -6.08
C LEU A 57 13.06 11.16 -6.22
N GLY A 58 11.99 11.06 -5.45
CA GLY A 58 10.90 12.03 -5.41
C GLY A 58 9.77 11.74 -6.40
N ILE A 59 8.83 12.68 -6.48
CA ILE A 59 7.55 12.48 -7.18
C ILE A 59 7.69 12.33 -8.70
N ALA A 60 8.72 12.94 -9.30
CA ALA A 60 8.97 12.82 -10.74
C ALA A 60 9.34 11.37 -11.14
N ASP A 61 10.07 10.65 -10.28
CA ASP A 61 10.37 9.23 -10.47
C ASP A 61 9.20 8.33 -10.05
N ALA A 62 8.46 8.71 -9.01
CA ALA A 62 7.33 7.92 -8.53
C ALA A 62 6.15 7.95 -9.52
N LEU A 63 5.85 9.12 -10.11
CA LEU A 63 4.70 9.35 -10.97
C LEU A 63 5.12 9.99 -12.30
N PRO A 64 5.94 9.30 -13.11
CA PRO A 64 6.41 9.81 -14.40
C PRO A 64 5.28 9.75 -15.43
N THR A 65 5.52 10.24 -16.65
CA THR A 65 4.59 9.94 -17.74
C THR A 65 4.47 8.43 -17.99
N CYS A 66 3.27 7.95 -18.29
CA CYS A 66 3.05 6.53 -18.62
C CYS A 66 3.20 6.25 -20.13
N GLU A 67 3.63 7.22 -20.93
CA GLU A 67 3.70 7.11 -22.40
C GLU A 67 4.63 5.97 -22.86
N ALA A 68 5.68 5.67 -22.10
CA ALA A 68 6.55 4.53 -22.39
C ALA A 68 5.84 3.17 -22.23
N ALA A 69 4.87 3.08 -21.32
CA ALA A 69 4.11 1.87 -21.06
C ALA A 69 2.86 1.76 -21.94
N HIS A 70 2.12 2.87 -22.12
CA HIS A 70 0.81 2.89 -22.77
C HIS A 70 0.82 3.52 -24.16
N GLY A 71 1.99 3.95 -24.66
CA GLY A 71 2.12 4.60 -25.96
C GLY A 71 1.49 5.99 -26.02
N SER A 72 1.52 6.57 -27.22
CA SER A 72 0.91 7.89 -27.48
C SER A 72 -0.60 7.85 -27.18
N LEU A 73 -1.09 8.92 -26.54
CA LEU A 73 -2.49 9.05 -26.12
C LEU A 73 -3.02 7.88 -25.27
N GLY A 74 -2.14 7.10 -24.63
CA GLY A 74 -2.52 5.99 -23.77
C GLY A 74 -3.28 4.87 -24.49
N LEU A 75 -3.16 4.76 -25.82
CA LEU A 75 -3.91 3.80 -26.63
C LEU A 75 -3.53 2.35 -26.34
N GLY A 76 -2.31 2.11 -25.84
CA GLY A 76 -1.80 0.80 -25.46
C GLY A 76 -2.29 0.28 -24.09
N ASP A 77 -2.99 1.09 -23.29
CA ASP A 77 -3.59 0.66 -22.02
C ASP A 77 -4.87 -0.17 -22.27
N LEU A 78 -4.77 -1.31 -22.95
CA LEU A 78 -5.94 -2.06 -23.43
C LEU A 78 -6.89 -2.44 -22.30
N VAL A 79 -6.35 -2.97 -21.19
CA VAL A 79 -7.16 -3.40 -20.05
C VAL A 79 -7.75 -2.19 -19.31
N GLY A 80 -6.96 -1.14 -19.10
CA GLY A 80 -7.42 0.04 -18.36
C GLY A 80 -8.44 0.85 -19.15
N ASN A 81 -8.28 0.93 -20.47
CA ASN A 81 -9.22 1.57 -21.39
C ASN A 81 -10.53 0.79 -21.49
N ALA A 82 -10.47 -0.54 -21.59
CA ALA A 82 -11.66 -1.39 -21.56
C ALA A 82 -12.42 -1.24 -20.24
N ALA A 83 -11.71 -1.31 -19.10
CA ALA A 83 -12.31 -1.14 -17.77
C ALA A 83 -12.92 0.27 -17.56
N ALA A 84 -12.35 1.30 -18.17
CA ALA A 84 -12.86 2.67 -18.13
C ALA A 84 -13.89 2.99 -19.24
N GLY A 85 -14.21 2.05 -20.14
CA GLY A 85 -15.16 2.28 -21.24
C GLY A 85 -14.69 3.34 -22.25
N ARG A 86 -13.40 3.42 -22.55
CA ARG A 86 -12.78 4.42 -23.43
C ARG A 86 -11.74 3.80 -24.36
N ILE A 87 -11.16 4.60 -25.27
CA ILE A 87 -10.15 4.13 -26.24
C ILE A 87 -8.73 4.59 -25.88
N GLY A 88 -8.59 5.67 -25.11
CA GLY A 88 -7.28 6.22 -24.73
C GLY A 88 -7.38 7.25 -23.61
N HIS A 89 -6.23 7.79 -23.21
CA HIS A 89 -6.11 8.75 -22.12
C HIS A 89 -4.86 9.62 -22.18
N GLY A 90 -4.88 10.74 -21.46
CA GLY A 90 -3.69 11.57 -21.30
C GLY A 90 -2.59 10.81 -20.55
N THR A 91 -1.36 10.87 -21.03
CA THR A 91 -0.21 10.12 -20.47
C THR A 91 0.61 10.92 -19.45
N LYS A 92 0.33 12.21 -19.31
CA LYS A 92 1.12 13.12 -18.47
C LYS A 92 0.70 13.01 -17.01
N ALA A 93 1.64 12.66 -16.14
CA ALA A 93 1.50 12.77 -14.69
C ALA A 93 2.28 13.97 -14.16
N TYR A 94 3.11 13.80 -13.14
CA TYR A 94 3.90 14.89 -12.58
C TYR A 94 4.72 15.59 -13.69
N PRO A 95 4.79 16.94 -13.73
CA PRO A 95 4.24 17.90 -12.76
C PRO A 95 2.81 18.35 -13.03
N SER A 96 2.31 18.19 -14.27
CA SER A 96 1.02 18.76 -14.68
C SER A 96 -0.20 17.99 -14.19
N PHE A 97 -0.07 16.67 -14.00
CA PHE A 97 -1.16 15.72 -13.75
C PHE A 97 -2.32 15.84 -14.76
N ALA A 98 -2.02 16.27 -15.99
CA ALA A 98 -3.01 16.51 -17.04
C ALA A 98 -3.58 15.22 -17.66
N GLY A 99 -3.06 14.06 -17.30
CA GLY A 99 -3.49 12.75 -17.79
C GLY A 99 -3.89 11.79 -16.67
N TRP A 100 -2.97 11.52 -15.75
CA TRP A 100 -3.16 10.63 -14.60
C TRP A 100 -2.36 11.14 -13.38
N PRO A 101 -2.65 10.69 -12.15
CA PRO A 101 -3.76 9.83 -11.77
C PRO A 101 -5.12 10.53 -11.83
N ARG A 102 -6.15 9.79 -12.26
CA ARG A 102 -7.56 10.20 -12.26
C ARG A 102 -8.42 9.02 -11.87
N TRP A 103 -9.63 9.29 -11.38
CA TRP A 103 -10.61 8.26 -11.02
C TRP A 103 -10.95 7.31 -12.17
N ASN A 104 -10.79 7.75 -13.43
CA ASN A 104 -11.05 6.97 -14.64
C ASN A 104 -9.79 6.44 -15.35
N THR A 105 -8.64 6.40 -14.66
CA THR A 105 -7.41 5.78 -15.18
C THR A 105 -7.09 4.53 -14.35
N MET A 106 -7.67 3.40 -14.75
CA MET A 106 -7.75 2.19 -13.91
C MET A 106 -6.39 1.54 -13.59
N ASN A 107 -5.44 1.58 -14.53
CA ASN A 107 -4.13 0.93 -14.38
C ASN A 107 -3.02 1.89 -13.93
N HIS A 108 -3.36 2.85 -13.06
CA HIS A 108 -2.41 3.85 -12.58
C HIS A 108 -2.44 3.93 -11.06
N GLN A 109 -1.28 4.14 -10.46
CA GLN A 109 -1.13 4.26 -9.02
C GLN A 109 -1.89 5.48 -8.51
N GLN A 110 -2.86 5.25 -7.62
CA GLN A 110 -3.75 6.29 -7.09
C GLN A 110 -3.30 6.84 -5.72
N VAL A 111 -2.32 6.19 -5.08
CA VAL A 111 -1.77 6.59 -3.79
C VAL A 111 -0.34 7.07 -3.97
N TYR A 112 -0.01 8.22 -3.38
CA TYR A 112 1.37 8.69 -3.19
C TYR A 112 1.54 9.08 -1.72
N TYR A 113 2.68 8.75 -1.11
CA TYR A 113 2.86 8.85 0.35
C TYR A 113 2.60 10.26 0.91
N LYS A 114 2.90 11.33 0.16
CA LYS A 114 2.59 12.70 0.59
C LYS A 114 1.09 13.01 0.54
N TRP A 115 0.35 12.40 -0.38
CA TRP A 115 -1.12 12.53 -0.41
C TRP A 115 -1.75 11.80 0.77
N LEU A 116 -1.22 10.62 1.11
CA LEU A 116 -1.62 9.88 2.30
C LEU A 116 -1.29 10.66 3.58
N LYS A 117 -0.10 11.26 3.67
CA LYS A 117 0.27 12.18 4.78
C LYS A 117 -0.70 13.35 4.89
N ARG A 118 -1.05 13.98 3.77
CA ARG A 118 -2.05 15.07 3.74
C ARG A 118 -3.44 14.58 4.17
N ALA A 119 -3.86 13.38 3.76
CA ALA A 119 -5.13 12.78 4.19
C ALA A 119 -5.13 12.51 5.70
N HIS A 120 -4.01 12.03 6.23
CA HIS A 120 -3.82 11.83 7.67
C HIS A 120 -3.89 13.15 8.44
N GLU A 121 -3.21 14.20 7.97
CA GLU A 121 -3.32 15.55 8.54
C GLU A 121 -4.76 16.10 8.47
N GLY A 122 -5.51 15.70 7.44
CA GLY A 122 -6.94 16.01 7.26
C GLY A 122 -7.93 15.11 8.02
N GLY A 123 -7.46 14.19 8.88
CA GLY A 123 -8.32 13.40 9.76
C GLY A 123 -8.46 11.91 9.39
N LEU A 124 -7.76 11.40 8.38
CA LEU A 124 -7.66 9.95 8.15
C LEU A 124 -6.89 9.29 9.32
N ARG A 125 -7.45 8.21 9.87
CA ARG A 125 -6.88 7.50 11.02
C ARG A 125 -6.70 6.00 10.81
N LEU A 126 -7.48 5.41 9.91
CA LEU A 126 -7.37 4.01 9.55
C LEU A 126 -7.38 3.89 8.02
N ILE A 127 -6.47 3.07 7.50
CA ILE A 127 -6.50 2.58 6.12
C ILE A 127 -6.41 1.05 6.18
N VAL A 128 -7.29 0.36 5.46
CA VAL A 128 -7.16 -1.08 5.22
C VAL A 128 -6.45 -1.25 3.88
N ALA A 129 -5.17 -1.64 3.95
CA ALA A 129 -4.35 -1.93 2.79
C ALA A 129 -4.64 -3.34 2.28
N HIS A 130 -5.33 -3.43 1.14
CA HIS A 130 -5.61 -4.68 0.44
C HIS A 130 -4.50 -4.94 -0.58
N ALA A 131 -3.76 -6.03 -0.40
CA ALA A 131 -2.94 -6.58 -1.47
C ALA A 131 -3.86 -7.13 -2.56
N VAL A 132 -3.57 -6.81 -3.82
CA VAL A 132 -4.38 -7.21 -4.97
C VAL A 132 -3.50 -7.85 -6.04
N ASN A 133 -3.93 -8.98 -6.58
CA ASN A 133 -3.25 -9.63 -7.69
C ASN A 133 -4.22 -10.50 -8.50
N SER A 134 -3.80 -10.82 -9.72
CA SER A 134 -4.40 -11.90 -10.51
C SER A 134 -3.29 -12.55 -11.32
N GLU A 135 -3.02 -13.82 -11.05
CA GLU A 135 -2.03 -14.62 -11.77
C GLU A 135 -2.35 -14.71 -13.28
N ALA A 136 -3.63 -14.81 -13.63
CA ALA A 136 -4.10 -14.82 -15.01
C ALA A 136 -3.82 -13.49 -15.74
N LEU A 137 -4.14 -12.34 -15.12
CA LEU A 137 -3.80 -11.04 -15.70
C LEU A 137 -2.28 -10.87 -15.83
N CYS A 138 -1.52 -11.29 -14.82
CA CYS A 138 -0.07 -11.25 -14.85
C CYS A 138 0.52 -12.05 -16.02
N SER A 139 0.04 -13.28 -16.26
CA SER A 139 0.57 -14.15 -17.31
C SER A 139 0.28 -13.66 -18.73
N MET A 140 -0.71 -12.78 -18.90
CA MET A 140 -1.04 -12.15 -20.18
C MET A 140 -0.25 -10.86 -20.45
N MET A 141 0.37 -10.27 -19.44
CA MET A 141 1.01 -8.94 -19.51
C MET A 141 2.54 -9.03 -19.47
N LYS A 142 3.21 -7.89 -19.72
CA LYS A 142 4.65 -7.78 -19.47
C LYS A 142 4.91 -7.80 -17.97
N VAL A 143 5.92 -8.56 -17.56
CA VAL A 143 6.31 -8.74 -16.17
C VAL A 143 7.74 -8.23 -15.99
N LYS A 144 8.01 -7.59 -14.85
CA LYS A 144 9.37 -7.19 -14.47
C LYS A 144 10.23 -8.45 -14.40
N SER A 145 11.43 -8.44 -14.98
CA SER A 145 12.28 -9.64 -15.07
C SER A 145 12.61 -10.28 -13.72
N SER A 146 12.61 -9.49 -12.63
CA SER A 146 12.82 -9.97 -11.27
C SER A 146 11.57 -10.56 -10.61
N TYR A 147 10.39 -10.45 -11.23
CA TYR A 147 9.10 -10.87 -10.66
C TYR A 147 8.58 -12.12 -11.38
N GLY A 148 7.72 -12.85 -10.69
CA GLY A 148 6.91 -13.92 -11.27
C GLY A 148 5.43 -13.70 -11.00
N CYS A 149 4.58 -14.50 -11.65
CA CYS A 149 3.12 -14.38 -11.55
C CYS A 149 2.49 -15.14 -10.39
N ASN A 150 3.28 -15.86 -9.59
CA ASN A 150 2.77 -16.53 -8.39
C ASN A 150 2.05 -15.53 -7.46
N ASP A 151 0.80 -15.83 -7.15
CA ASP A 151 -0.10 -14.93 -6.46
C ASP A 151 0.42 -14.51 -5.07
N MET A 152 0.82 -15.50 -4.26
CA MET A 152 1.31 -15.24 -2.90
C MET A 152 2.62 -14.46 -2.90
N LYS A 153 3.50 -14.66 -3.88
CA LYS A 153 4.70 -13.82 -4.03
C LYS A 153 4.38 -12.38 -4.42
N ALA A 154 3.30 -12.14 -5.14
CA ALA A 154 2.83 -10.78 -5.42
C ALA A 154 2.20 -10.12 -4.18
N VAL A 155 1.52 -10.91 -3.33
CA VAL A 155 1.01 -10.44 -2.03
C VAL A 155 2.17 -10.09 -1.09
N ASP A 156 3.16 -10.96 -0.94
CA ASP A 156 4.36 -10.72 -0.11
C ASP A 156 5.02 -9.38 -0.47
N ARG A 157 5.24 -9.12 -1.77
CA ARG A 157 5.83 -7.86 -2.26
C ARG A 157 5.03 -6.62 -1.89
N GLN A 158 3.70 -6.71 -1.87
CA GLN A 158 2.83 -5.57 -1.54
C GLN A 158 2.82 -5.29 -0.04
N ILE A 159 3.01 -6.32 0.79
CA ILE A 159 3.10 -6.19 2.25
C ILE A 159 4.47 -5.61 2.65
N ASP A 160 5.53 -5.99 1.94
CA ASP A 160 6.91 -5.59 2.25
C ASP A 160 7.30 -4.20 1.70
N ALA A 161 6.47 -3.57 0.88
CA ALA A 161 6.75 -2.33 0.14
C ALA A 161 6.70 -1.02 0.95
#